data_AF-A0A965IAE0-F1
#
_entry.id   AF-A0A965IAE0-F1
#
_cell.length_a   1.000
_cell.length_b   1.000
_cell.length_c   1.000
_cell.angle_alpha   90.00
_cell.angle_beta   90.00
_cell.angle_gamma   90.00
#
_symmetry.space_group_name_H-M   'P 1'
#
loop_
_entity.id
_entity.type
_entity.pdbx_description
1 polymer ?
#
loop_
_entity_poly.entity_id
_entity_poly.type
_entity_poly.pdbx_seq_one_letter_code
_entity_poly.pdbx_strand_id
1 'polypeptide(L)'
;MQQLSEIDKAYKKQDDDYIDGLIEQLNKTEEERIKDAIAMFGVDEYEKMTGTKIPQSIKQLEEPTEKDSCPLATQDVKTNLANRKKAIDVAQYGPQNPNEPNEDYWKAKAKEFGGDVASAKKMLCGNCSAFNVKKKIIDCIKKGIGEDAGEVVEAGHLGYCEIFDFKCASKRTCSAWIVGGPLTDDSKELARTISQTPAPKKDRIKGSDKNPEGTASTRSESGGIEVSEQVEETLRNKIADFKKSHPNRNAPSLGTLKKVFRRGAGAFSTSYRPTISGGAPNSRNAWAIARVNKFLKMAGGGEVKKSYREADGDLLGAIFEDGDLLELDCGTGSGGFKAGNTCSKGGDGSKTTKDA
;
A
#
# COMPACT_ATOMS: atom_id res chain seq x y z
N MET A 1 -7.92 -19.95 62.23
CA MET A 1 -8.25 -18.50 62.15
C MET A 1 -7.46 -17.79 61.04
N GLN A 2 -6.16 -18.02 60.90
CA GLN A 2 -5.32 -17.33 59.91
C GLN A 2 -5.66 -17.65 58.43
N GLN A 3 -6.15 -18.85 58.12
CA GLN A 3 -6.57 -19.21 56.75
C GLN A 3 -7.92 -18.57 56.34
N LEU A 4 -8.85 -18.40 57.28
CA LEU A 4 -10.15 -17.78 57.00
C LEU A 4 -10.02 -16.26 56.76
N SER A 5 -9.08 -15.60 57.42
CA SER A 5 -8.81 -14.17 57.20
C SER A 5 -8.17 -13.87 55.85
N GLU A 6 -7.35 -14.78 55.32
CA GLU A 6 -6.75 -14.60 53.99
C GLU A 6 -7.77 -14.86 52.87
N ILE A 7 -8.69 -15.80 53.08
CA ILE A 7 -9.82 -16.03 52.17
C ILE A 7 -10.75 -14.81 52.14
N ASP A 8 -11.11 -14.23 53.29
CA ASP A 8 -11.98 -13.04 53.36
C ASP A 8 -11.35 -11.80 52.69
N LYS A 9 -10.02 -11.63 52.79
CA LYS A 9 -9.29 -10.59 52.06
C LYS A 9 -9.30 -10.81 50.55
N ALA A 10 -9.16 -12.05 50.09
CA ALA A 10 -9.20 -12.38 48.68
C ALA A 10 -10.58 -12.11 48.06
N TYR A 11 -11.66 -12.47 48.78
CA TYR A 11 -13.02 -12.17 48.34
C TYR A 11 -13.30 -10.67 48.29
N LYS A 12 -12.92 -9.90 49.32
CA LYS A 12 -13.06 -8.43 49.30
C LYS A 12 -12.30 -7.78 48.16
N LYS A 13 -11.06 -8.20 47.91
CA LYS A 13 -10.28 -7.68 46.79
C LYS A 13 -10.95 -7.98 45.44
N GLN A 14 -11.49 -9.18 45.29
CA GLN A 14 -12.22 -9.57 44.08
C GLN A 14 -13.49 -8.72 43.87
N ASP A 15 -14.21 -8.42 44.95
CA ASP A 15 -15.39 -7.54 44.90
C ASP A 15 -14.99 -6.09 44.58
N ASP A 16 -13.91 -5.58 45.16
CA ASP A 16 -13.36 -4.24 44.89
C ASP A 16 -12.91 -4.12 43.42
N ASP A 17 -12.16 -5.11 42.90
CA ASP A 17 -11.71 -5.15 41.51
C ASP A 17 -12.90 -5.20 40.52
N TYR A 18 -13.98 -5.92 40.87
CA TYR A 18 -15.22 -5.98 40.08
C TYR A 18 -15.97 -4.64 40.09
N ILE A 19 -16.07 -4.00 41.26
CA ILE A 19 -16.70 -2.69 41.42
C ILE A 19 -15.92 -1.63 40.64
N ASP A 20 -14.59 -1.64 40.70
CA ASP A 20 -13.73 -0.70 39.97
C ASP A 20 -13.88 -0.88 38.45
N GLY A 21 -13.98 -2.12 37.96
CA GLY A 21 -14.27 -2.38 36.55
C GLY A 21 -15.64 -1.87 36.08
N LEU A 22 -16.66 -1.97 36.94
CA LEU A 22 -17.98 -1.41 36.67
C LEU A 22 -17.95 0.13 36.68
N ILE A 23 -17.24 0.74 37.62
CA ILE A 23 -17.06 2.19 37.69
C ILE A 23 -16.34 2.70 36.44
N GLU A 24 -15.31 2.00 35.98
CA GLU A 24 -14.61 2.33 34.73
C GLU A 24 -15.55 2.29 33.52
N GLN A 25 -16.38 1.25 33.41
CA GLN A 25 -17.39 1.14 32.34
C GLN A 25 -18.45 2.23 32.41
N LEU A 26 -18.87 2.64 33.61
CA LEU A 26 -19.87 3.69 33.83
C LEU A 26 -19.32 5.09 33.54
N ASN A 27 -18.02 5.30 33.71
CA ASN A 27 -17.35 6.58 33.45
C ASN A 27 -16.95 6.78 31.98
N LYS A 28 -17.12 5.76 31.12
CA LYS A 28 -16.86 5.90 29.68
C LYS A 28 -17.83 6.89 29.04
N THR A 29 -17.27 7.78 28.24
CA THR A 29 -18.02 8.67 27.38
C THR A 29 -18.84 7.87 26.36
N GLU A 30 -19.90 8.48 25.82
CA GLU A 30 -20.72 7.86 24.77
C GLU A 30 -19.87 7.46 23.55
N GLU A 31 -18.89 8.29 23.20
CA GLU A 31 -17.94 8.00 22.12
C GLU A 31 -17.08 6.75 22.41
N GLU A 32 -16.56 6.59 23.64
CA GLU A 32 -15.78 5.41 24.03
C GLU A 32 -16.63 4.13 24.03
N ARG A 33 -17.88 4.22 24.47
CA ARG A 33 -18.82 3.08 24.44
C ARG A 33 -19.17 2.67 23.01
N ILE A 34 -19.31 3.65 22.11
CA ILE A 34 -19.52 3.40 20.68
C ILE A 34 -18.29 2.73 20.08
N LYS A 35 -17.07 3.21 20.40
CA LYS A 35 -15.81 2.60 19.94
C LYS A 35 -15.66 1.15 20.39
N ASP A 36 -15.92 0.85 21.66
CA ASP A 36 -15.85 -0.53 22.17
C ASP A 36 -16.85 -1.45 21.46
N ALA A 37 -18.07 -0.98 21.22
CA ALA A 37 -19.09 -1.74 20.51
C ALA A 37 -18.72 -1.99 19.03
N ILE A 38 -18.15 -0.98 18.36
CA ILE A 38 -17.65 -1.12 16.99
C ILE A 38 -16.48 -2.10 16.94
N ALA A 39 -15.55 -2.06 17.90
CA ALA A 39 -14.42 -2.98 17.95
C ALA A 39 -14.86 -4.45 18.12
N MET A 40 -16.01 -4.67 18.77
CA MET A 40 -16.55 -6.01 19.05
C MET A 40 -17.45 -6.55 17.92
N PHE A 41 -18.29 -5.71 17.31
CA PHE A 41 -19.31 -6.13 16.36
C PHE A 41 -19.08 -5.63 14.93
N GLY A 42 -18.23 -4.61 14.75
CA GLY A 42 -18.02 -3.93 13.48
C GLY A 42 -19.06 -2.83 13.22
N VAL A 43 -18.70 -1.89 12.34
CA VAL A 43 -19.49 -0.69 12.01
C VAL A 43 -20.87 -1.05 11.46
N ASP A 44 -20.93 -1.95 10.47
CA ASP A 44 -22.18 -2.30 9.78
C ASP A 44 -23.18 -3.01 10.71
N GLU A 45 -22.69 -3.87 11.60
CA GLU A 45 -23.53 -4.62 12.53
C GLU A 45 -24.04 -3.74 13.67
N TYR A 46 -23.19 -2.82 14.17
CA TYR A 46 -23.58 -1.81 15.15
C TYR A 46 -24.68 -0.87 14.63
N GLU A 47 -24.54 -0.31 13.42
CA GLU A 47 -25.55 0.57 12.83
C GLU A 47 -26.88 -0.18 12.59
N LYS A 48 -26.81 -1.48 12.25
CA LYS A 48 -28.00 -2.33 12.05
C LYS A 48 -28.72 -2.66 13.36
N MET A 49 -27.98 -2.94 14.44
CA MET A 49 -28.56 -3.27 15.74
C MET A 49 -29.14 -2.05 16.46
N THR A 50 -28.48 -0.91 16.35
CA THR A 50 -28.85 0.31 17.09
C THR A 50 -29.75 1.25 16.29
N GLY A 51 -29.77 1.14 14.96
CA GLY A 51 -30.47 2.06 14.07
C GLY A 51 -29.84 3.46 14.00
N THR A 52 -28.72 3.67 14.68
CA THR A 52 -28.02 4.96 14.78
C THR A 52 -26.84 4.97 13.83
N LYS A 53 -26.74 6.00 12.96
CA LYS A 53 -25.57 6.20 12.12
C LYS A 53 -24.41 6.74 12.94
N ILE A 54 -23.24 6.12 12.80
CA ILE A 54 -22.05 6.54 13.54
C ILE A 54 -21.57 7.91 13.02
N PRO A 55 -21.30 8.89 13.91
CA PRO A 55 -20.74 10.19 13.55
C PRO A 55 -19.48 10.09 12.70
N GLN A 56 -19.29 11.01 11.74
CA GLN A 56 -18.12 11.02 10.86
C GLN A 56 -16.79 11.15 11.64
N SER A 57 -16.79 11.84 12.78
CA SER A 57 -15.63 11.94 13.68
C SER A 57 -15.17 10.58 14.22
N ILE A 58 -16.09 9.64 14.40
CA ILE A 58 -15.80 8.27 14.84
C ILE A 58 -15.46 7.37 13.64
N LYS A 59 -16.13 7.56 12.49
CA LYS A 59 -15.77 6.87 11.21
C LYS A 59 -14.35 7.18 10.74
N GLN A 60 -13.83 8.36 11.03
CA GLN A 60 -12.46 8.76 10.66
C GLN A 60 -11.38 8.15 11.56
N LEU A 61 -11.72 7.53 12.70
CA LEU A 61 -10.74 7.01 13.65
C LEU A 61 -10.40 5.52 13.46
N GLU A 62 -11.23 4.70 12.82
CA GLU A 62 -10.90 3.27 12.63
C GLU A 62 -11.50 2.70 11.34
N GLU A 63 -10.91 3.01 10.20
CA GLU A 63 -10.73 1.98 9.18
C GLU A 63 -9.27 1.52 9.29
N PRO A 64 -9.00 0.30 9.81
CA PRO A 64 -7.63 -0.21 9.76
C PRO A 64 -7.27 -0.29 8.28
N THR A 65 -6.29 0.52 7.88
CA THR A 65 -5.67 0.34 6.57
C THR A 65 -5.26 -1.14 6.47
N GLU A 66 -5.36 -1.80 5.31
CA GLU A 66 -4.90 -3.20 5.13
C GLU A 66 -3.46 -3.46 5.65
N LYS A 67 -2.68 -2.41 5.94
CA LYS A 67 -1.40 -2.44 6.65
C LYS A 67 -1.51 -2.77 8.14
N ASP A 68 -2.71 -2.80 8.72
CA ASP A 68 -3.00 -2.98 10.14
C ASP A 68 -3.63 -4.32 10.52
N SER A 69 -4.23 -5.02 9.58
CA SER A 69 -4.72 -6.38 9.80
C SER A 69 -3.65 -7.45 9.56
N CYS A 70 -3.61 -8.48 10.40
CA CYS A 70 -2.74 -9.63 10.23
C CYS A 70 -2.94 -10.32 8.86
N PRO A 71 -1.88 -10.69 8.12
CA PRO A 71 -2.05 -11.43 6.88
C PRO A 71 -2.82 -12.72 7.11
N LEU A 72 -3.80 -13.03 6.25
CA LEU A 72 -4.70 -14.16 6.45
C LEU A 72 -3.96 -15.48 6.70
N ALA A 73 -2.89 -15.75 5.95
CA ALA A 73 -2.10 -16.97 6.09
C ALA A 73 -1.35 -17.10 7.44
N THR A 74 -1.25 -16.02 8.23
CA THR A 74 -0.73 -16.11 9.60
C THR A 74 -1.74 -16.76 10.54
N GLN A 75 -3.04 -16.50 10.32
CA GLN A 75 -4.16 -16.99 11.13
C GLN A 75 -4.80 -18.27 10.57
N ASP A 76 -4.97 -18.36 9.25
CA ASP A 76 -5.65 -19.46 8.58
C ASP A 76 -4.67 -20.53 8.08
N VAL A 77 -4.76 -21.72 8.68
CA VAL A 77 -3.91 -22.87 8.36
C VAL A 77 -4.15 -23.34 6.92
N LYS A 78 -5.38 -23.31 6.42
CA LYS A 78 -5.69 -23.78 5.06
C LYS A 78 -5.00 -22.93 4.00
N THR A 79 -5.12 -21.61 4.11
CA THR A 79 -4.44 -20.65 3.23
C THR A 79 -2.92 -20.77 3.37
N ASN A 80 -2.41 -20.92 4.60
CA ASN A 80 -0.99 -21.13 4.84
C ASN A 80 -0.42 -22.34 4.09
N LEU A 81 -1.11 -23.49 4.19
CA LEU A 81 -0.69 -24.74 3.56
C LEU A 81 -0.80 -24.67 2.04
N ALA A 82 -1.84 -24.04 1.51
CA ALA A 82 -1.99 -23.82 0.06
C ALA A 82 -0.85 -22.95 -0.50
N ASN A 83 -0.52 -21.86 0.19
CA ASN A 83 0.56 -20.95 -0.19
C ASN A 83 1.94 -21.60 -0.05
N ARG A 84 2.16 -22.39 1.02
CA ARG A 84 3.37 -23.19 1.19
C ARG A 84 3.52 -24.22 0.06
N LYS A 85 2.44 -24.94 -0.28
CA LYS A 85 2.46 -25.90 -1.40
C LYS A 85 2.83 -25.21 -2.71
N LYS A 86 2.25 -24.04 -2.99
CA LYS A 86 2.62 -23.23 -4.15
C LYS A 86 4.12 -22.90 -4.15
N ALA A 87 4.69 -22.46 -3.03
CA ALA A 87 6.12 -22.15 -2.92
C ALA A 87 7.01 -23.40 -3.14
N ILE A 88 6.57 -24.57 -2.69
CA ILE A 88 7.24 -25.86 -2.96
C ILE A 88 7.20 -26.17 -4.46
N ASP A 89 6.03 -26.07 -5.08
CA ASP A 89 5.82 -26.49 -6.46
C ASP A 89 6.54 -25.54 -7.47
N VAL A 90 6.52 -24.22 -7.23
CA VAL A 90 7.02 -23.23 -8.21
C VAL A 90 8.42 -22.69 -7.90
N ALA A 91 8.87 -22.79 -6.65
CA ALA A 91 10.16 -22.26 -6.22
C ALA A 91 10.95 -23.24 -5.36
N GLN A 92 10.53 -24.51 -5.32
CA GLN A 92 11.24 -25.58 -4.62
C GLN A 92 11.57 -25.20 -3.18
N TYR A 93 10.62 -24.56 -2.48
CA TYR A 93 10.80 -24.20 -1.08
C TYR A 93 11.14 -25.42 -0.23
N GLY A 94 12.27 -25.37 0.46
CA GLY A 94 12.80 -26.49 1.22
C GLY A 94 14.19 -26.24 1.79
N PRO A 95 14.93 -27.28 2.20
CA PRO A 95 14.44 -28.66 2.32
C PRO A 95 13.29 -28.75 3.35
N GLN A 96 12.45 -29.79 3.25
CA GLN A 96 11.29 -29.93 4.14
C GLN A 96 11.72 -30.11 5.59
N ASN A 97 12.74 -30.94 5.84
CA ASN A 97 13.42 -31.03 7.12
C ASN A 97 14.86 -30.47 7.00
N PRO A 98 15.10 -29.20 7.36
CA PRO A 98 16.44 -28.60 7.27
C PRO A 98 17.44 -29.11 8.30
N ASN A 99 17.02 -29.97 9.24
CA ASN A 99 17.94 -30.60 10.20
C ASN A 99 18.65 -31.84 9.62
N GLU A 100 18.26 -32.29 8.42
CA GLU A 100 18.92 -33.39 7.70
C GLU A 100 20.00 -32.88 6.73
N PRO A 101 20.94 -33.73 6.29
CA PRO A 101 21.99 -33.35 5.33
C PRO A 101 21.46 -32.82 3.98
N ASN A 102 20.36 -33.39 3.48
CA ASN A 102 19.66 -33.00 2.25
C ASN A 102 20.57 -32.81 1.01
N GLU A 103 21.53 -33.72 0.80
CA GLU A 103 22.57 -33.53 -0.21
C GLU A 103 22.04 -33.25 -1.63
N ASP A 104 21.08 -34.05 -2.09
CA ASP A 104 20.56 -33.92 -3.46
C ASP A 104 19.78 -32.62 -3.66
N TYR A 105 19.06 -32.18 -2.63
CA TYR A 105 18.38 -30.88 -2.63
C TYR A 105 19.40 -29.75 -2.76
N TRP A 106 20.48 -29.78 -1.98
CA TRP A 106 21.50 -28.74 -2.03
C TRP A 106 22.31 -28.76 -3.33
N LYS A 107 22.60 -29.94 -3.90
CA LYS A 107 23.22 -30.07 -5.22
C LYS A 107 22.32 -29.46 -6.30
N ALA A 108 21.01 -29.71 -6.25
CA ALA A 108 20.04 -29.11 -7.16
C ALA A 108 19.95 -27.58 -7.02
N LYS A 109 19.86 -27.07 -5.78
CA LYS A 109 19.85 -25.62 -5.50
C LYS A 109 21.14 -24.93 -5.97
N ALA A 110 22.30 -25.52 -5.73
CA ALA A 110 23.58 -24.99 -6.18
C ALA A 110 23.64 -24.85 -7.70
N LYS A 111 23.20 -25.90 -8.42
CA LYS A 111 23.10 -25.88 -9.88
C LYS A 111 22.18 -24.76 -10.37
N GLU A 112 21.04 -24.57 -9.72
CA GLU A 112 20.08 -23.54 -10.10
C GLU A 112 20.57 -22.12 -9.83
N PHE A 113 21.20 -21.88 -8.68
CA PHE A 113 21.79 -20.58 -8.37
C PHE A 113 23.09 -20.31 -9.14
N GLY A 114 23.61 -21.29 -9.88
CA GLY A 114 24.85 -21.15 -10.65
C GLY A 114 26.11 -21.08 -9.77
N GLY A 115 26.14 -21.82 -8.66
CA GLY A 115 27.26 -21.83 -7.71
C GLY A 115 27.51 -23.21 -7.09
N ASP A 116 28.21 -23.24 -5.95
CA ASP A 116 28.48 -24.47 -5.19
C ASP A 116 27.48 -24.69 -4.04
N VAL A 117 27.50 -25.90 -3.48
CA VAL A 117 26.63 -26.30 -2.35
C VAL A 117 26.86 -25.42 -1.13
N ALA A 118 28.11 -25.00 -0.87
CA ALA A 118 28.44 -24.17 0.27
C ALA A 118 27.80 -22.77 0.16
N SER A 119 27.76 -22.21 -1.03
CA SER A 119 27.16 -20.91 -1.34
C SER A 119 25.64 -21.01 -1.32
N ALA A 120 25.06 -22.06 -1.88
CA ALA A 120 23.62 -22.30 -1.84
C ALA A 120 23.09 -22.41 -0.40
N LYS A 121 23.84 -23.08 0.49
CA LYS A 121 23.51 -23.19 1.93
C LYS A 121 23.55 -21.87 2.68
N LYS A 122 24.14 -20.81 2.11
CA LYS A 122 24.12 -19.45 2.67
C LYS A 122 22.93 -18.61 2.20
N MET A 123 22.16 -19.08 1.22
CA MET A 123 20.99 -18.38 0.68
C MET A 123 19.73 -18.87 1.37
N LEU A 124 19.48 -18.41 2.60
CA LEU A 124 18.40 -18.91 3.45
C LEU A 124 17.26 -17.88 3.60
N CYS A 125 16.07 -18.33 3.93
CA CYS A 125 14.95 -17.44 4.23
C CYS A 125 15.33 -16.45 5.34
N GLY A 126 16.08 -16.89 6.36
CA GLY A 126 16.55 -16.05 7.45
C GLY A 126 17.40 -14.84 7.04
N ASN A 127 18.00 -14.83 5.84
CA ASN A 127 18.72 -13.67 5.30
C ASN A 127 18.13 -13.15 3.97
N CYS A 128 16.91 -13.59 3.64
CA CYS A 128 16.17 -13.17 2.45
C CYS A 128 15.43 -11.86 2.71
N SER A 129 15.50 -10.90 1.78
CA SER A 129 14.81 -9.60 1.89
C SER A 129 13.28 -9.68 1.86
N ALA A 130 12.71 -10.85 1.54
CA ALA A 130 11.29 -11.12 1.62
C ALA A 130 10.85 -11.83 2.91
N PHE A 131 11.77 -12.14 3.83
CA PHE A 131 11.46 -12.80 5.09
C PHE A 131 11.17 -11.76 6.16
N ASN A 132 9.91 -11.65 6.56
CA ASN A 132 9.41 -10.66 7.50
C ASN A 132 9.29 -11.25 8.90
N VAL A 133 10.07 -10.66 9.82
CA VAL A 133 10.10 -10.98 11.25
C VAL A 133 9.83 -9.73 12.09
N LYS A 134 9.17 -8.72 11.53
CA LYS A 134 8.66 -7.57 12.30
C LYS A 134 7.78 -8.04 13.44
N LYS A 135 7.85 -7.38 14.59
CA LYS A 135 7.11 -7.77 15.81
C LYS A 135 5.63 -8.01 15.53
N LYS A 136 4.97 -7.10 14.81
CA LYS A 136 3.56 -7.23 14.42
C LYS A 136 3.26 -8.51 13.65
N ILE A 137 4.12 -8.89 12.72
CA ILE A 137 3.94 -10.11 11.93
C ILE A 137 4.17 -11.35 12.78
N ILE A 138 5.18 -11.33 13.64
CA ILE A 138 5.42 -12.41 14.59
C ILE A 138 4.23 -12.55 15.55
N ASP A 139 3.67 -11.45 16.04
CA ASP A 139 2.49 -11.45 16.91
C ASP A 139 1.26 -12.01 16.18
N CYS A 140 1.08 -11.68 14.90
CA CYS A 140 0.08 -12.34 14.06
C CYS A 140 0.35 -13.85 13.99
N ILE A 141 1.55 -14.28 13.65
CA ILE A 141 1.89 -15.71 13.59
C ILE A 141 1.56 -16.41 14.92
N LYS A 142 1.90 -15.78 16.05
CA LYS A 142 1.62 -16.32 17.39
C LYS A 142 0.12 -16.46 17.63
N LYS A 143 -0.65 -15.40 17.36
CA LYS A 143 -2.11 -15.42 17.48
C LYS A 143 -2.74 -16.56 16.67
N GLY A 144 -2.23 -16.80 15.47
CA GLY A 144 -2.71 -17.87 14.59
C GLY A 144 -2.21 -19.28 14.94
N ILE A 145 -1.29 -19.42 15.89
CA ILE A 145 -0.85 -20.72 16.43
C ILE A 145 -1.63 -21.06 17.71
N GLY A 146 -1.92 -20.07 18.55
CA GLY A 146 -2.66 -20.26 19.80
C GLY A 146 -1.74 -20.44 21.00
N GLU A 147 -2.09 -21.37 21.90
CA GLU A 147 -1.28 -21.70 23.07
C GLU A 147 0.11 -22.22 22.65
N ASP A 148 1.14 -21.98 23.48
CA ASP A 148 2.55 -22.34 23.24
C ASP A 148 3.20 -21.74 21.97
N ALA A 149 2.54 -20.76 21.34
CA ALA A 149 3.02 -20.15 20.12
C ALA A 149 4.43 -19.54 20.22
N GLY A 150 4.82 -19.06 21.41
CA GLY A 150 6.16 -18.55 21.67
C GLY A 150 7.24 -19.61 21.39
N GLU A 151 7.08 -20.79 21.97
CA GLU A 151 8.04 -21.89 21.81
C GLU A 151 8.09 -22.39 20.37
N VAL A 152 6.94 -22.51 19.71
CA VAL A 152 6.85 -22.95 18.31
C VAL A 152 7.52 -21.96 17.36
N VAL A 153 7.30 -20.66 17.57
CA VAL A 153 7.92 -19.60 16.75
C VAL A 153 9.43 -19.59 16.92
N GLU A 154 9.93 -19.70 18.15
CA GLU A 154 11.37 -19.71 18.43
C GLU A 154 12.04 -20.98 17.91
N ALA A 155 11.49 -22.17 18.19
CA ALA A 155 12.04 -23.45 17.73
C ALA A 155 12.10 -23.55 16.21
N GLY A 156 11.09 -23.02 15.52
CA GLY A 156 11.03 -22.97 14.06
C GLY A 156 11.77 -21.79 13.44
N HIS A 157 12.22 -20.82 14.25
CA HIS A 157 12.61 -19.47 13.82
C HIS A 157 11.68 -18.94 12.73
N LEU A 158 10.38 -18.88 13.06
CA LEU A 158 9.32 -18.59 12.12
C LEU A 158 9.32 -17.11 11.71
N GLY A 159 8.85 -16.87 10.49
CA GLY A 159 8.55 -15.54 9.97
C GLY A 159 7.53 -15.64 8.85
N TYR A 160 7.31 -14.54 8.13
CA TYR A 160 6.38 -14.50 7.02
C TYR A 160 7.12 -14.27 5.70
N CYS A 161 6.78 -15.02 4.66
CA CYS A 161 7.32 -14.78 3.32
C CYS A 161 6.43 -13.82 2.54
N GLU A 162 6.93 -12.63 2.22
CA GLU A 162 6.21 -11.59 1.46
C GLU A 162 6.05 -11.90 -0.04
N ILE A 163 6.76 -12.91 -0.56
CA ILE A 163 6.66 -13.31 -1.98
C ILE A 163 5.54 -14.34 -2.20
N PHE A 164 5.39 -15.27 -1.25
CA PHE A 164 4.48 -16.40 -1.38
C PHE A 164 3.35 -16.39 -0.34
N ASP A 165 3.32 -15.40 0.55
CA ASP A 165 2.25 -15.15 1.52
C ASP A 165 1.99 -16.31 2.49
N PHE A 166 3.03 -16.80 3.19
CA PHE A 166 2.85 -17.87 4.19
C PHE A 166 3.86 -17.82 5.34
N LYS A 167 3.53 -18.54 6.42
CA LYS A 167 4.41 -18.83 7.57
C LYS A 167 5.61 -19.67 7.11
N CYS A 168 6.75 -19.01 7.05
CA CYS A 168 8.03 -19.51 6.57
C CYS A 168 8.97 -19.80 7.75
N ALA A 169 10.07 -20.53 7.52
CA ALA A 169 11.08 -20.85 8.52
C ALA A 169 12.46 -20.42 8.06
N SER A 170 13.25 -19.80 8.94
CA SER A 170 14.51 -19.14 8.59
C SER A 170 15.56 -20.08 7.97
N LYS A 171 15.59 -21.35 8.39
CA LYS A 171 16.57 -22.37 7.93
C LYS A 171 16.26 -22.97 6.54
N ARG A 172 15.14 -22.62 5.93
CA ARG A 172 14.78 -23.09 4.58
C ARG A 172 15.25 -22.09 3.52
N THR A 173 15.10 -22.44 2.25
CA THR A 173 15.43 -21.64 1.08
C THR A 173 14.40 -21.90 -0.03
N CYS A 174 14.39 -21.07 -1.06
CA CYS A 174 13.64 -21.29 -2.29
C CYS A 174 14.33 -20.58 -3.44
N SER A 175 13.94 -20.91 -4.67
CA SER A 175 14.43 -20.30 -5.91
C SER A 175 14.21 -18.78 -5.99
N ALA A 176 13.27 -18.24 -5.21
CA ALA A 176 12.99 -16.81 -5.14
C ALA A 176 13.80 -16.08 -4.05
N TRP A 177 14.89 -16.67 -3.54
CA TRP A 177 15.75 -16.02 -2.55
C TRP A 177 16.37 -14.73 -3.11
N ILE A 178 16.34 -13.66 -2.31
CA ILE A 178 16.90 -12.35 -2.66
C ILE A 178 17.71 -11.85 -1.46
N VAL A 179 18.94 -11.37 -1.73
CA VAL A 179 19.83 -10.77 -0.72
C VAL A 179 19.19 -9.58 0.01
N GLY A 180 19.57 -9.36 1.28
CA GLY A 180 19.32 -8.10 1.99
C GLY A 180 18.27 -8.14 3.10
N GLY A 181 17.92 -9.33 3.60
CA GLY A 181 17.01 -9.46 4.75
C GLY A 181 17.68 -9.90 6.04
N PRO A 182 16.89 -10.21 7.08
CA PRO A 182 15.41 -10.23 7.08
C PRO A 182 14.80 -8.83 7.27
N LEU A 183 13.49 -8.69 7.02
CA LEU A 183 12.74 -7.48 7.36
C LEU A 183 12.46 -7.48 8.88
N THR A 184 13.10 -6.58 9.59
CA THR A 184 12.95 -6.36 11.04
C THR A 184 12.27 -5.01 11.32
N ASP A 185 11.90 -4.74 12.57
CA ASP A 185 11.33 -3.42 12.93
C ASP A 185 12.34 -2.28 12.70
N ASP A 186 13.63 -2.54 12.93
CA ASP A 186 14.72 -1.59 12.71
C ASP A 186 15.17 -1.47 11.25
N SER A 187 14.67 -2.34 10.37
CA SER A 187 14.88 -2.21 8.93
C SER A 187 14.14 -0.97 8.45
N LYS A 188 14.77 0.22 8.60
CA LYS A 188 14.28 1.55 8.19
C LYS A 188 13.50 1.45 6.89
N GLU A 189 12.17 1.32 6.98
CA GLU A 189 11.21 1.20 5.88
C GLU A 189 11.82 0.83 4.51
N LEU A 190 12.65 -0.22 4.48
CA LEU A 190 13.38 -0.65 3.28
C LEU A 190 12.55 -1.67 2.50
N ALA A 191 11.37 -2.02 3.02
CA ALA A 191 10.28 -2.65 2.30
C ALA A 191 9.58 -1.63 1.36
N ARG A 192 10.37 -0.99 0.51
CA ARG A 192 9.86 -0.59 -0.80
C ARG A 192 9.56 -1.92 -1.51
N THR A 193 8.29 -2.24 -1.70
CA THR A 193 7.86 -3.35 -2.59
C THR A 193 8.62 -3.24 -3.92
N ILE A 194 8.73 -4.30 -4.73
CA ILE A 194 9.39 -4.21 -6.06
C ILE A 194 8.86 -3.02 -6.89
N SER A 195 7.64 -2.54 -6.62
CA SER A 195 7.03 -1.33 -7.21
C SER A 195 7.63 0.01 -6.75
N GLN A 196 8.45 0.03 -5.70
CA GLN A 196 8.96 1.21 -5.02
C GLN A 196 10.50 1.29 -5.10
N THR A 197 11.18 0.28 -5.67
CA THR A 197 12.60 0.36 -5.96
C THR A 197 12.84 1.44 -7.03
N PRO A 198 13.78 2.38 -6.86
CA PRO A 198 14.07 3.36 -7.91
C PRO A 198 14.61 2.68 -9.18
N ALA A 199 14.32 3.23 -10.36
CA ALA A 199 14.80 2.71 -11.65
C ALA A 199 16.34 2.55 -11.67
N PRO A 200 16.93 1.75 -12.57
CA PRO A 200 18.38 1.73 -12.79
C PRO A 200 18.92 3.15 -12.98
N LYS A 201 20.15 3.45 -12.51
CA LYS A 201 20.70 4.82 -12.52
C LYS A 201 20.64 5.48 -13.90
N LYS A 202 20.90 4.72 -14.97
CA LYS A 202 20.79 5.16 -16.38
C LYS A 202 19.39 5.63 -16.78
N ASP A 203 18.38 5.13 -16.08
CA ASP A 203 16.96 5.41 -16.32
C ASP A 203 16.39 6.36 -15.27
N ARG A 204 17.22 7.11 -14.53
CA ARG A 204 16.76 8.17 -13.61
C ARG A 204 16.92 9.52 -14.28
N ILE A 205 15.79 10.15 -14.63
CA ILE A 205 15.75 11.48 -15.24
C ILE A 205 15.01 12.42 -14.30
N LYS A 206 15.60 13.61 -14.06
CA LYS A 206 15.00 14.72 -13.33
C LYS A 206 14.82 15.90 -14.29
N GLY A 207 13.59 16.12 -14.76
CA GLY A 207 13.31 17.16 -15.75
C GLY A 207 14.06 16.98 -17.08
N SER A 208 13.96 17.98 -17.95
CA SER A 208 14.74 18.13 -19.19
C SER A 208 14.68 19.59 -19.62
N ASP A 209 15.59 20.06 -20.48
CA ASP A 209 15.58 21.45 -20.98
C ASP A 209 14.23 21.83 -21.61
N LYS A 210 13.63 20.90 -22.36
CA LYS A 210 12.30 21.06 -22.98
C LYS A 210 11.12 20.93 -22.01
N ASN A 211 11.34 20.33 -20.84
CA ASN A 211 10.29 20.09 -19.85
C ASN A 211 10.90 20.15 -18.44
N PRO A 212 11.12 21.36 -17.89
CA PRO A 212 11.72 21.53 -16.57
C PRO A 212 10.99 20.79 -15.45
N GLU A 213 11.68 20.57 -14.33
CA GLU A 213 11.08 19.96 -13.13
C GLU A 213 9.88 20.80 -12.64
N GLY A 214 8.79 20.14 -12.23
CA GLY A 214 7.56 20.81 -11.78
C GLY A 214 6.58 21.25 -12.88
N THR A 215 6.94 21.16 -14.17
CA THR A 215 6.02 21.52 -15.28
C THR A 215 4.70 20.75 -15.31
N ALA A 216 4.67 19.56 -14.70
CA ALA A 216 3.47 18.74 -14.62
C ALA A 216 2.69 18.88 -13.30
N SER A 217 3.17 19.66 -12.32
CA SER A 217 2.57 19.74 -10.97
C SER A 217 1.48 20.79 -10.82
N THR A 218 1.35 21.76 -11.71
CA THR A 218 0.34 22.82 -11.62
C THR A 218 -0.92 22.49 -12.43
N ARG A 219 -2.06 23.03 -12.01
CA ARG A 219 -3.36 22.90 -12.70
C ARG A 219 -3.46 23.84 -13.92
N SER A 220 -2.76 24.98 -13.87
CA SER A 220 -2.94 26.13 -14.76
C SER A 220 -2.36 26.00 -16.17
N GLU A 221 -1.31 25.21 -16.39
CA GLU A 221 -0.63 25.16 -17.69
C GLU A 221 -0.54 23.72 -18.21
N SER A 222 -1.47 23.34 -19.08
CA SER A 222 -1.45 22.04 -19.76
C SER A 222 -0.75 22.10 -21.14
N GLY A 223 -0.35 23.30 -21.58
CA GLY A 223 0.09 23.58 -22.96
C GLY A 223 1.59 23.42 -23.24
N GLY A 224 2.46 23.43 -22.22
CA GLY A 224 3.92 23.46 -22.42
C GLY A 224 4.63 22.10 -22.42
N ILE A 225 3.91 20.98 -22.32
CA ILE A 225 4.55 19.66 -22.21
C ILE A 225 4.82 19.07 -23.59
N GLU A 226 6.09 18.95 -23.93
CA GLU A 226 6.55 18.28 -25.16
C GLU A 226 6.79 16.79 -24.91
N VAL A 227 6.17 15.94 -25.74
CA VAL A 227 6.39 14.48 -25.79
C VAL A 227 6.79 14.09 -27.21
N SER A 228 7.32 12.88 -27.41
CA SER A 228 7.62 12.39 -28.77
C SER A 228 6.34 12.23 -29.59
N GLU A 229 6.47 12.34 -30.92
CA GLU A 229 5.36 12.19 -31.87
C GLU A 229 4.59 10.87 -31.67
N GLN A 230 5.31 9.76 -31.52
CA GLN A 230 4.75 8.44 -31.25
C GLN A 230 3.91 8.38 -29.95
N VAL A 231 4.38 9.07 -28.89
CA VAL A 231 3.62 9.16 -27.64
C VAL A 231 2.40 10.03 -27.83
N GLU A 232 2.52 11.17 -28.52
CA GLU A 232 1.40 12.05 -28.80
C GLU A 232 0.30 11.34 -29.59
N GLU A 233 0.66 10.60 -30.64
CA GLU A 233 -0.27 9.77 -31.40
C GLU A 233 -0.97 8.73 -30.51
N THR A 234 -0.21 8.03 -29.66
CA THR A 234 -0.75 7.08 -28.68
C THR A 234 -1.77 7.73 -27.75
N LEU A 235 -1.50 8.95 -27.27
CA LEU A 235 -2.44 9.69 -26.41
C LEU A 235 -3.69 10.12 -27.17
N ARG A 236 -3.57 10.55 -28.43
CA ARG A 236 -4.71 10.89 -29.30
C ARG A 236 -5.61 9.68 -29.54
N ASN A 237 -5.02 8.52 -29.82
CA ASN A 237 -5.76 7.27 -30.01
C ASN A 237 -6.55 6.89 -28.74
N LYS A 238 -5.94 7.04 -27.56
CA LYS A 238 -6.64 6.79 -26.28
C LYS A 238 -7.80 7.73 -26.02
N ILE A 239 -7.72 8.99 -26.44
CA ILE A 239 -8.84 9.94 -26.36
C ILE A 239 -9.98 9.48 -27.29
N ALA A 240 -9.65 9.05 -28.50
CA ALA A 240 -10.63 8.53 -29.44
C ALA A 240 -11.35 7.28 -28.89
N ASP A 241 -10.59 6.33 -28.32
CA ASP A 241 -11.13 5.13 -27.68
C ASP A 241 -12.00 5.48 -26.47
N PHE A 242 -11.60 6.47 -25.67
CA PHE A 242 -12.38 6.94 -24.53
C PHE A 242 -13.73 7.51 -24.97
N LYS A 243 -13.74 8.39 -25.98
CA LYS A 243 -14.98 8.96 -26.54
C LYS A 243 -15.92 7.88 -27.05
N LYS A 244 -15.38 6.84 -27.71
CA LYS A 244 -16.17 5.71 -28.21
C LYS A 244 -16.78 4.87 -27.09
N SER A 245 -16.03 4.64 -26.02
CA SER A 245 -16.46 3.80 -24.88
C SER A 245 -17.30 4.55 -23.84
N HIS A 246 -17.22 5.88 -23.80
CA HIS A 246 -17.93 6.72 -22.83
C HIS A 246 -18.61 7.91 -23.55
N PRO A 247 -19.64 7.65 -24.39
CA PRO A 247 -20.27 8.69 -25.20
C PRO A 247 -20.93 9.80 -24.36
N ASN A 248 -21.31 9.50 -23.11
CA ASN A 248 -21.97 10.42 -22.18
C ASN A 248 -21.00 11.07 -21.18
N ARG A 249 -19.68 10.98 -21.41
CA ARG A 249 -18.66 11.58 -20.54
C ARG A 249 -17.79 12.54 -21.34
N ASN A 250 -17.42 13.65 -20.71
CA ASN A 250 -16.48 14.59 -21.29
C ASN A 250 -15.07 13.98 -21.34
N ALA A 251 -14.50 13.93 -22.54
CA ALA A 251 -13.19 13.34 -22.76
C ALA A 251 -12.08 14.28 -22.26
N PRO A 252 -11.06 13.76 -21.54
CA PRO A 252 -9.91 14.57 -21.17
C PRO A 252 -9.17 15.15 -22.39
N SER A 253 -8.62 16.37 -22.25
CA SER A 253 -7.85 17.02 -23.31
C SER A 253 -6.50 16.32 -23.56
N LEU A 254 -5.92 16.53 -24.74
CA LEU A 254 -4.57 16.06 -25.04
C LEU A 254 -3.52 16.62 -24.08
N GLY A 255 -3.64 17.90 -23.69
CA GLY A 255 -2.77 18.51 -22.68
C GLY A 255 -2.88 17.83 -21.32
N THR A 256 -4.10 17.44 -20.92
CA THR A 256 -4.35 16.68 -19.69
C THR A 256 -3.64 15.33 -19.73
N LEU A 257 -3.77 14.57 -20.84
CA LEU A 257 -3.10 13.28 -20.94
C LEU A 257 -1.57 13.41 -21.04
N LYS A 258 -1.05 14.44 -21.72
CA LYS A 258 0.40 14.75 -21.73
C LYS A 258 0.92 15.02 -20.32
N LYS A 259 0.13 15.72 -19.49
CA LYS A 259 0.45 15.98 -18.08
C LYS A 259 0.47 14.71 -17.24
N VAL A 260 -0.57 13.87 -17.33
CA VAL A 260 -0.62 12.57 -16.64
C VAL A 260 0.55 11.67 -17.08
N PHE A 261 0.83 11.64 -18.39
CA PHE A 261 1.97 10.93 -18.95
C PHE A 261 3.29 11.44 -18.34
N ARG A 262 3.50 12.76 -18.28
CA ARG A 262 4.71 13.37 -17.69
C ARG A 262 4.84 13.05 -16.20
N ARG A 263 3.75 13.11 -15.42
CA ARG A 263 3.74 12.69 -14.00
C ARG A 263 4.13 11.22 -13.84
N GLY A 264 3.60 10.35 -14.70
CA GLY A 264 3.97 8.93 -14.73
C GLY A 264 5.45 8.73 -15.09
N ALA A 265 5.93 9.40 -16.13
CA ALA A 265 7.32 9.35 -16.57
C ALA A 265 8.29 9.84 -15.49
N GLY A 266 7.91 10.83 -14.68
CA GLY A 266 8.68 11.29 -13.52
C GLY A 266 8.71 10.27 -12.38
N ALA A 267 7.55 9.68 -12.04
CA ALA A 267 7.43 8.65 -11.01
C ALA A 267 8.27 7.39 -11.32
N PHE A 268 8.48 7.06 -12.60
CA PHE A 268 9.34 5.96 -13.03
C PHE A 268 10.78 6.07 -12.48
N SER A 269 11.32 7.30 -12.37
CA SER A 269 12.69 7.52 -11.86
C SER A 269 12.83 7.17 -10.37
N THR A 270 11.74 7.24 -9.60
CA THR A 270 11.72 7.08 -8.14
C THR A 270 11.00 5.81 -7.67
N SER A 271 10.21 5.19 -8.54
CA SER A 271 9.43 3.97 -8.31
C SER A 271 9.33 3.18 -9.62
N TYR A 272 9.93 2.00 -9.68
CA TYR A 272 10.13 1.22 -10.91
C TYR A 272 9.81 -0.25 -10.68
N ARG A 273 8.99 -0.84 -11.55
CA ARG A 273 8.82 -2.30 -11.64
C ARG A 273 9.59 -2.83 -12.87
N PRO A 274 10.44 -3.87 -12.74
CA PRO A 274 11.22 -4.41 -13.86
C PRO A 274 10.40 -4.90 -15.06
N THR A 275 9.22 -5.46 -14.79
CA THR A 275 8.35 -6.07 -15.80
C THR A 275 6.93 -5.53 -15.72
N ILE A 276 6.24 -5.51 -16.86
CA ILE A 276 4.80 -5.26 -16.94
C ILE A 276 4.01 -6.57 -16.80
N SER A 277 2.68 -6.48 -16.83
CA SER A 277 1.81 -7.65 -16.87
C SER A 277 2.18 -8.51 -18.08
N GLY A 278 2.37 -9.82 -17.88
CA GLY A 278 2.85 -10.74 -18.92
C GLY A 278 4.36 -10.91 -19.01
N GLY A 279 5.15 -10.32 -18.10
CA GLY A 279 6.58 -10.59 -17.96
C GLY A 279 7.50 -9.82 -18.92
N ALA A 280 6.95 -9.01 -19.82
CA ALA A 280 7.74 -8.17 -20.73
C ALA A 280 8.50 -7.07 -19.95
N PRO A 281 9.69 -6.65 -20.42
CA PRO A 281 10.45 -5.56 -19.82
C PRO A 281 9.65 -4.27 -19.76
N ASN A 282 9.74 -3.57 -18.64
CA ASN A 282 9.07 -2.30 -18.45
C ASN A 282 9.91 -1.13 -18.96
N SER A 283 9.27 -0.08 -19.46
CA SER A 283 9.91 1.14 -19.95
C SER A 283 9.24 2.38 -19.35
N ARG A 284 9.94 3.52 -19.36
CA ARG A 284 9.39 4.80 -18.87
C ARG A 284 8.09 5.15 -19.58
N ASN A 285 8.02 4.94 -20.90
CA ASN A 285 6.84 5.22 -21.70
C ASN A 285 5.71 4.25 -21.34
N ALA A 286 5.98 2.95 -21.19
CA ALA A 286 4.97 1.98 -20.77
C ALA A 286 4.40 2.29 -19.38
N TRP A 287 5.24 2.70 -18.44
CA TRP A 287 4.84 3.14 -17.10
C TRP A 287 3.94 4.38 -17.13
N ALA A 288 4.33 5.39 -17.91
CA ALA A 288 3.57 6.61 -18.09
C ALA A 288 2.22 6.35 -18.77
N ILE A 289 2.17 5.48 -19.78
CA ILE A 289 0.94 5.07 -20.45
C ILE A 289 0.02 4.27 -19.51
N ALA A 290 0.56 3.41 -18.65
CA ALA A 290 -0.23 2.69 -17.67
C ALA A 290 -0.95 3.65 -16.70
N ARG A 291 -0.27 4.74 -16.30
CA ARG A 291 -0.86 5.82 -15.49
C ARG A 291 -1.97 6.56 -16.26
N VAL A 292 -1.75 6.87 -17.54
CA VAL A 292 -2.78 7.44 -18.43
C VAL A 292 -4.02 6.54 -18.52
N ASN A 293 -3.84 5.21 -18.65
CA ASN A 293 -4.97 4.28 -18.69
C ASN A 293 -5.76 4.29 -17.37
N LYS A 294 -5.09 4.39 -16.23
CA LYS A 294 -5.76 4.51 -14.91
C LYS A 294 -6.50 5.83 -14.77
N PHE A 295 -5.92 6.93 -15.24
CA PHE A 295 -6.58 8.22 -15.28
C PHE A 295 -7.84 8.21 -16.16
N LEU A 296 -7.77 7.61 -17.36
CA LEU A 296 -8.95 7.46 -18.23
C LEU A 296 -10.04 6.58 -17.59
N LYS A 297 -9.67 5.49 -16.92
CA LYS A 297 -10.63 4.68 -16.15
C LYS A 297 -11.36 5.54 -15.10
N MET A 298 -10.61 6.37 -14.39
CA MET A 298 -11.16 7.28 -13.38
C MET A 298 -12.06 8.36 -14.00
N ALA A 299 -11.66 8.96 -15.13
CA ALA A 299 -12.46 9.94 -15.87
C ALA A 299 -13.78 9.34 -16.40
N GLY A 300 -13.79 8.05 -16.72
CA GLY A 300 -15.00 7.31 -17.11
C GLY A 300 -15.96 7.02 -15.95
N GLY A 301 -15.59 7.34 -14.70
CA GLY A 301 -16.34 6.98 -13.49
C GLY A 301 -16.00 5.60 -12.93
N GLY A 302 -14.97 4.93 -13.46
CA GLY A 302 -14.53 3.63 -12.98
C GLY A 302 -13.73 3.72 -11.67
N GLU A 303 -13.85 2.71 -10.83
CA GLU A 303 -13.15 2.66 -9.54
C GLU A 303 -11.63 2.50 -9.70
N VAL A 304 -10.88 3.32 -8.97
CA VAL A 304 -9.41 3.30 -8.90
C VAL A 304 -8.96 3.44 -7.44
N LYS A 305 -7.77 2.93 -7.11
CA LYS A 305 -7.19 3.07 -5.76
C LYS A 305 -7.05 4.55 -5.40
N LYS A 306 -7.22 4.87 -4.11
CA LYS A 306 -7.10 6.23 -3.55
C LYS A 306 -5.80 6.94 -4.00
N SER A 307 -4.68 6.23 -4.03
CA SER A 307 -3.39 6.77 -4.47
C SER A 307 -3.36 7.27 -5.92
N TYR A 308 -4.15 6.67 -6.83
CA TYR A 308 -4.27 7.21 -8.20
C TYR A 308 -5.15 8.46 -8.24
N ARG A 309 -6.17 8.53 -7.37
CA ARG A 309 -7.05 9.71 -7.23
C ARG A 309 -6.30 10.88 -6.61
N GLU A 310 -5.48 10.65 -5.60
CA GLU A 310 -4.62 11.69 -5.01
C GLU A 310 -3.55 12.18 -6.00
N ALA A 311 -3.01 11.29 -6.84
CA ALA A 311 -1.90 11.62 -7.71
C ALA A 311 -2.29 12.35 -9.01
N ASP A 312 -3.50 12.11 -9.53
CA ASP A 312 -3.97 12.69 -10.81
C ASP A 312 -5.44 13.18 -10.78
N GLY A 313 -6.16 13.06 -9.67
CA GLY A 313 -7.57 13.45 -9.57
C GLY A 313 -7.81 14.95 -9.71
N ASP A 314 -6.81 15.77 -9.35
CA ASP A 314 -6.81 17.22 -9.56
C ASP A 314 -7.00 17.62 -11.04
N LEU A 315 -6.70 16.71 -11.97
CA LEU A 315 -6.83 16.91 -13.41
C LEU A 315 -8.19 16.50 -13.98
N LEU A 316 -9.09 15.93 -13.18
CA LEU A 316 -10.45 15.56 -13.62
C LEU A 316 -11.36 16.79 -13.74
N GLY A 317 -11.12 17.81 -12.92
CA GLY A 317 -11.92 19.04 -12.85
C GLY A 317 -11.54 20.10 -13.88
N ALA A 318 -11.42 19.73 -15.15
CA ALA A 318 -11.48 20.65 -16.29
C ALA A 318 -12.74 20.42 -17.13
N ILE A 319 -13.79 19.90 -16.49
CA ILE A 319 -15.09 19.59 -17.06
C ILE A 319 -16.11 20.40 -16.26
N PHE A 320 -16.60 21.51 -16.84
CA PHE A 320 -17.69 22.30 -16.27
C PHE A 320 -19.06 21.76 -16.75
N GLU A 321 -20.05 21.99 -15.88
CA GLU A 321 -21.50 21.72 -15.95
C GLU A 321 -21.88 20.26 -15.58
N ASP A 322 -22.48 19.95 -14.43
CA ASP A 322 -23.62 20.58 -13.75
C ASP A 322 -23.45 20.69 -12.21
N GLY A 323 -23.57 21.91 -11.66
CA GLY A 323 -24.37 22.15 -10.45
C GLY A 323 -23.84 21.90 -9.03
N ASP A 324 -22.76 21.14 -8.77
CA ASP A 324 -22.30 20.92 -7.37
C ASP A 324 -20.85 21.35 -7.11
N LEU A 325 -20.71 22.38 -6.28
CA LEU A 325 -19.46 23.00 -5.85
C LEU A 325 -18.80 22.16 -4.74
N LEU A 326 -17.99 21.16 -5.09
CA LEU A 326 -17.04 20.57 -4.15
C LEU A 326 -15.73 21.36 -4.17
N GLU A 327 -15.68 22.31 -3.23
CA GLU A 327 -14.53 22.95 -2.58
C GLU A 327 -13.23 23.13 -3.38
N LEU A 328 -12.84 24.40 -3.50
CA LEU A 328 -11.47 24.81 -3.77
C LEU A 328 -10.53 24.28 -2.68
N ASP A 329 -9.99 23.07 -2.86
CA ASP A 329 -8.73 22.71 -2.22
C ASP A 329 -7.60 23.40 -2.99
N CYS A 330 -7.08 24.49 -2.43
CA CYS A 330 -5.78 25.04 -2.80
C CYS A 330 -4.69 24.07 -2.32
N GLY A 331 -4.57 22.95 -3.05
CA GLY A 331 -3.88 21.73 -2.67
C GLY A 331 -2.68 21.91 -1.74
N THR A 332 -2.80 21.38 -0.54
CA THR A 332 -1.66 21.07 0.36
C THR A 332 -1.04 19.73 -0.05
N GLY A 333 -0.53 19.68 -1.29
CA GLY A 333 0.41 18.63 -1.69
C GLY A 333 1.75 18.80 -0.95
N SER A 334 2.47 17.70 -0.76
CA SER A 334 3.74 17.59 -0.01
C SER A 334 4.92 18.35 -0.65
N GLY A 335 4.81 19.66 -0.60
CA GLY A 335 5.80 20.68 -0.90
C GLY A 335 5.20 21.99 -0.43
N GLY A 336 5.45 22.33 0.83
CA GLY A 336 4.82 23.47 1.51
C GLY A 336 4.86 24.77 0.71
N PHE A 337 3.93 25.67 1.05
CA PHE A 337 3.76 26.99 0.44
C PHE A 337 5.10 27.66 0.11
N LYS A 338 5.43 27.74 -1.19
CA LYS A 338 6.52 28.59 -1.65
C LYS A 338 6.04 30.03 -1.67
N ALA A 339 6.87 30.95 -1.19
CA ALA A 339 6.63 32.39 -1.33
C ALA A 339 6.45 32.72 -2.82
N GLY A 340 5.28 33.25 -3.20
CA GLY A 340 4.89 33.53 -4.59
C GLY A 340 3.64 32.80 -5.10
N ASN A 341 2.92 32.02 -4.28
CA ASN A 341 1.63 31.44 -4.68
C ASN A 341 0.57 32.55 -4.91
N THR A 342 0.06 32.69 -6.13
CA THR A 342 -0.89 33.74 -6.54
C THR A 342 -2.36 33.41 -6.25
N CYS A 343 -2.64 32.40 -5.41
CA CYS A 343 -4.01 32.07 -4.97
C CYS A 343 -4.71 33.16 -4.12
N SER A 344 -4.09 34.35 -3.95
CA SER A 344 -4.72 35.52 -3.31
C SER A 344 -4.73 36.78 -4.17
N LYS A 345 -4.69 36.70 -5.51
CA LYS A 345 -4.92 37.87 -6.37
C LYS A 345 -6.00 37.62 -7.43
N GLY A 346 -7.24 37.88 -7.04
CA GLY A 346 -8.34 38.23 -7.95
C GLY A 346 -9.12 39.37 -7.29
N GLY A 347 -9.21 40.58 -7.84
CA GLY A 347 -8.64 41.06 -9.09
C GLY A 347 -8.43 42.58 -9.06
N ASP A 348 -7.63 43.03 -10.00
CA ASP A 348 -7.73 44.39 -10.51
C ASP A 348 -7.54 44.33 -12.02
N GLY A 349 -8.42 45.01 -12.74
CA GLY A 349 -8.67 44.82 -14.17
C GLY A 349 -9.69 45.81 -14.71
N SER A 350 -9.38 47.10 -14.50
CA SER A 350 -9.88 48.27 -15.23
C SER A 350 -10.51 47.98 -16.61
N LYS A 351 -11.73 48.50 -16.81
CA LYS A 351 -12.12 49.08 -18.10
C LYS A 351 -12.82 50.42 -17.87
N THR A 352 -12.09 51.46 -18.23
CA THR A 352 -12.58 52.76 -18.65
C THR A 352 -13.62 52.63 -19.77
N THR A 353 -14.80 53.22 -19.57
CA THR A 353 -15.58 53.82 -20.65
C THR A 353 -15.94 55.23 -20.21
N LYS A 354 -15.45 56.20 -20.97
CA LYS A 354 -15.75 57.62 -20.86
C LYS A 354 -16.72 57.97 -21.98
N ASP A 355 -17.64 58.86 -21.60
CA ASP A 355 -18.25 59.93 -22.39
C ASP A 355 -19.52 59.66 -23.21
N ALA A 356 -20.46 60.60 -22.96
CA ALA A 356 -21.65 61.07 -23.67
C ALA A 356 -22.95 60.26 -23.55
#